data_AF-A0A8J6XVN1-F1
#
_entry.id   AF-A0A8J6XVN1-F1
#
_cell.length_a   1.000
_cell.length_b   1.000
_cell.length_c   1.000
_cell.angle_alpha   90.00
_cell.angle_beta   90.00
_cell.angle_gamma   90.00
#
_symmetry.space_group_name_H-M   'P 1'
#
loop_
_entity.id
_entity.type
_entity.pdbx_description
1 polymer ?
#
loop_
_entity_poly.entity_id
_entity_poly.type
_entity_poly.pdbx_seq_one_letter_code
_entity_poly.pdbx_strand_id
1 'polypeptide(L)'
;SPAYSFTACVTEVEVDRETGWVTVPRIWIAHDIGRSLNPVLVRGQVIGGVYMGVGEAVMEEHTFRRLPAKLSGALVHKAPSLLDYKLPTSHDMPEVFVDLIENPDPNAPFGAKEVGQGPLLPVMPAVANAVYDAVGVRIDEVPITPDKVLRALDKKARGGEGRFGPDTFPAVDWPEPMDIPPPWEGGDGRAANDPKRLSAARLEAEAVRNKGVNR
;
A
#
# COMPACT_ATOMS: atom_id res chain seq x y z
N SER A 1 -6.28 -16.39 3.50
CA SER A 1 -7.53 -17.04 3.04
C SER A 1 -7.39 -17.28 1.54
N PRO A 2 -7.82 -18.42 0.97
CA PRO A 2 -7.88 -18.59 -0.48
C PRO A 2 -9.00 -17.76 -1.13
N ALA A 3 -9.83 -17.08 -0.32
CA ALA A 3 -10.93 -16.23 -0.76
C ALA A 3 -10.45 -14.81 -1.10
N TYR A 4 -11.01 -14.25 -2.18
CA TYR A 4 -10.83 -12.85 -2.56
C TYR A 4 -11.93 -11.99 -1.94
N SER A 5 -11.52 -10.95 -1.23
CA SER A 5 -12.39 -9.83 -0.82
C SER A 5 -12.22 -8.68 -1.82
N PHE A 6 -13.30 -7.93 -2.02
CA PHE A 6 -13.32 -6.76 -2.90
C PHE A 6 -13.84 -5.57 -2.13
N THR A 7 -13.28 -4.40 -2.40
CA THR A 7 -13.70 -3.15 -1.77
C THR A 7 -13.89 -2.08 -2.84
N ALA A 8 -15.02 -1.39 -2.78
CA ALA A 8 -15.27 -0.17 -3.51
C ALA A 8 -15.27 1.00 -2.52
N CYS A 9 -14.56 2.08 -2.86
CA CYS A 9 -14.50 3.29 -2.05
C CYS A 9 -14.79 4.50 -2.94
N VAL A 10 -15.69 5.35 -2.47
CA VAL A 10 -15.97 6.66 -3.06
C VAL A 10 -15.70 7.70 -1.98
N THR A 11 -14.95 8.74 -2.34
CA THR A 11 -14.54 9.78 -1.41
C THR A 11 -14.93 11.13 -1.97
N GLU A 12 -15.52 11.95 -1.12
CA GLU A 12 -15.69 13.38 -1.37
C GLU A 12 -14.55 14.13 -0.71
N VAL A 13 -14.02 15.15 -1.40
CA VAL A 13 -12.99 16.03 -0.88
C VAL A 13 -13.32 17.48 -1.15
N GLU A 14 -12.86 18.35 -0.27
CA GLU A 14 -12.82 19.79 -0.48
C GLU A 14 -11.36 20.23 -0.55
N VAL A 15 -11.02 21.03 -1.56
CA VAL A 15 -9.66 21.55 -1.74
C VAL A 15 -9.70 23.07 -1.80
N ASP A 16 -9.05 23.71 -0.83
CA ASP A 16 -8.81 25.15 -0.85
C ASP A 16 -7.69 25.46 -1.85
N ARG A 17 -8.00 26.25 -2.87
CA ARG A 17 -7.05 26.58 -3.95
C ARG A 17 -5.99 27.60 -3.53
N GLU A 18 -6.25 28.41 -2.51
CA GLU A 18 -5.32 29.43 -2.03
C GLU A 18 -4.29 28.82 -1.07
N THR A 19 -4.73 27.87 -0.23
CA THR A 19 -3.86 27.24 0.78
C THR A 19 -3.37 25.85 0.38
N GLY A 20 -4.02 25.20 -0.59
CA GLY A 20 -3.79 23.80 -0.96
C GLY A 20 -4.36 22.79 0.05
N TRP A 21 -5.09 23.26 1.07
CA TRP A 21 -5.61 22.40 2.13
C TRP A 21 -6.66 21.42 1.59
N VAL A 22 -6.54 20.15 1.97
CA VAL A 22 -7.46 19.08 1.57
C VAL A 22 -8.24 18.60 2.79
N THR A 23 -9.57 18.65 2.70
CA THR A 23 -10.49 18.12 3.71
C THR A 23 -11.26 16.96 3.11
N VAL A 24 -11.46 15.90 3.89
CA VAL A 24 -12.24 14.73 3.49
C VAL A 24 -13.53 14.69 4.32
N PRO A 25 -14.65 15.26 3.85
CA PRO A 25 -15.88 15.30 4.64
C PRO A 25 -16.60 13.95 4.71
N ARG A 26 -16.64 13.19 3.61
CA ARG A 26 -17.46 11.98 3.49
C ARG A 26 -16.75 10.87 2.71
N ILE A 27 -16.92 9.64 3.19
CA ILE A 27 -16.47 8.41 2.52
C ILE A 27 -17.60 7.39 2.50
N TRP A 28 -17.85 6.81 1.33
CA TRP A 28 -18.71 5.64 1.15
C TRP A 28 -17.83 4.44 0.83
N ILE A 29 -17.97 3.38 1.60
CA ILE A 29 -17.17 2.18 1.44
C ILE A 29 -18.04 0.94 1.48
N ALA A 30 -17.96 0.15 0.42
CA ALA A 30 -18.62 -1.14 0.30
C ALA A 30 -17.57 -2.25 0.27
N HIS A 31 -17.68 -3.23 1.16
CA HIS A 31 -16.68 -4.28 1.30
C HIS A 31 -17.31 -5.67 1.32
N ASP A 32 -16.84 -6.55 0.42
CA ASP A 32 -17.18 -7.97 0.36
C ASP A 32 -16.44 -8.73 1.45
N ILE A 33 -17.18 -9.03 2.51
CA ILE A 33 -16.71 -9.77 3.70
C ILE A 33 -17.09 -11.24 3.66
N GLY A 34 -17.74 -11.69 2.58
CA GLY A 34 -18.39 -12.99 2.51
C GLY A 34 -19.57 -13.14 3.45
N ARG A 35 -19.31 -13.42 4.73
CA ARG A 35 -20.33 -13.52 5.77
C ARG A 35 -19.86 -12.81 7.04
N SER A 36 -20.70 -11.93 7.56
CA SER A 36 -20.43 -11.24 8.81
C SER A 36 -20.58 -12.19 10.00
N LEU A 37 -19.48 -12.47 10.70
CA LEU A 37 -19.53 -13.23 11.96
C LEU A 37 -20.00 -12.34 13.12
N ASN A 38 -19.58 -11.08 13.13
CA ASN A 38 -20.01 -10.07 14.09
C ASN A 38 -20.10 -8.70 13.39
N PRO A 39 -21.30 -8.26 13.01
CA PRO A 39 -21.50 -7.01 12.27
C PRO A 39 -20.92 -5.77 12.95
N VAL A 40 -20.95 -5.72 14.28
CA VAL A 40 -20.44 -4.57 15.05
C VAL A 40 -18.92 -4.47 14.93
N LEU A 41 -18.21 -5.58 15.14
CA LEU A 41 -16.75 -5.61 15.04
C LEU A 41 -16.27 -5.39 13.60
N VAL A 42 -16.97 -6.00 12.64
CA VAL A 42 -16.68 -5.85 11.20
C VAL A 42 -16.83 -4.39 10.78
N ARG A 43 -17.93 -3.73 11.17
CA ARG A 43 -18.11 -2.30 10.88
C ARG A 43 -17.03 -1.44 11.53
N GLY A 44 -16.62 -1.78 12.76
CA GLY A 44 -15.50 -1.11 13.43
C GLY A 44 -14.17 -1.25 12.68
N GLN A 45 -13.89 -2.43 12.11
CA GLN A 45 -12.70 -2.66 11.28
C GLN A 45 -12.71 -1.81 10.01
N VAL A 46 -13.86 -1.73 9.32
CA VAL A 46 -13.99 -0.89 8.13
C VAL A 46 -13.72 0.59 8.47
N ILE A 47 -14.31 1.10 9.56
CA ILE A 47 -14.09 2.48 10.00
C ILE A 47 -12.62 2.71 10.40
N GLY A 48 -11.99 1.75 11.08
CA GLY A 48 -10.56 1.80 11.40
C GLY A 48 -9.66 1.78 10.16
N GLY A 49 -10.05 1.02 9.12
CA GLY A 49 -9.38 1.02 7.82
C GLY A 49 -9.47 2.38 7.13
N VAL A 50 -10.64 3.02 7.19
CA VAL A 50 -10.84 4.39 6.68
C VAL A 50 -9.99 5.40 7.47
N TYR A 51 -9.95 5.30 8.80
CA TYR A 51 -9.07 6.13 9.64
C TYR A 51 -7.61 6.06 9.18
N MET A 52 -7.07 4.85 9.05
CA MET A 52 -5.69 4.63 8.62
C MET A 52 -5.46 5.12 7.19
N GLY A 53 -6.39 4.84 6.28
CA GLY A 53 -6.26 5.24 4.89
C GLY A 53 -6.33 6.76 4.68
N VAL A 54 -7.17 7.47 5.44
CA VAL A 54 -7.20 8.94 5.44
C VAL A 54 -5.90 9.50 6.04
N GLY A 55 -5.43 8.92 7.14
CA GLY A 55 -4.14 9.27 7.75
C GLY A 55 -3.01 9.18 6.75
N GLU A 56 -2.85 8.04 6.09
CA GLU A 56 -1.85 7.84 5.04
C GLU A 56 -2.03 8.79 3.85
N ALA A 57 -3.28 9.03 3.42
CA ALA A 57 -3.55 9.84 2.25
C ALA A 57 -3.17 11.32 2.43
N VAL A 58 -3.38 11.93 3.61
CA VAL A 58 -3.26 13.40 3.78
C VAL A 58 -2.41 13.86 4.96
N MET A 59 -1.99 12.97 5.88
CA MET A 59 -1.28 13.36 7.11
C MET A 59 0.06 12.67 7.34
N GLU A 60 0.07 11.34 7.27
CA GLU A 60 1.16 10.52 7.78
C GLU A 60 2.34 10.47 6.80
N GLU A 61 3.53 10.87 7.25
CA GLU A 61 4.74 10.87 6.45
C GLU A 61 5.93 10.32 7.25
N HIS A 62 6.59 9.32 6.68
CA HIS A 62 7.85 8.81 7.21
C HIS A 62 9.03 9.51 6.55
N THR A 63 9.61 10.50 7.22
CA THR A 63 10.80 11.21 6.72
C THR A 63 12.03 10.86 7.55
N PHE A 64 13.15 10.60 6.86
CA PHE A 64 14.40 10.22 7.50
C PHE A 64 15.50 11.25 7.23
N ARG A 65 16.43 11.40 8.17
CA ARG A 65 17.64 12.22 8.03
C ARG A 65 18.84 11.46 8.57
N ARG A 66 20.01 11.72 7.98
CA ARG A 66 21.27 11.23 8.54
C ARG A 66 21.73 12.17 9.64
N LEU A 67 22.16 11.62 10.77
CA LEU A 67 22.75 12.42 11.84
C LEU A 67 24.08 13.04 11.38
N PRO A 68 24.49 14.20 11.94
CA PRO A 68 25.79 14.78 11.65
C PRO A 68 26.91 13.78 11.98
N ALA A 69 27.95 13.71 11.14
CA ALA A 69 29.05 12.78 11.33
C ALA A 69 29.75 12.89 12.70
N LYS A 70 29.68 14.06 13.35
CA LYS A 70 30.19 14.30 14.71
C LYS A 70 29.40 13.60 15.82
N LEU A 71 28.15 13.21 15.56
CA LEU A 71 27.28 12.47 16.48
C LEU A 71 27.26 10.99 16.10
N SER A 72 26.75 10.66 14.91
CA SER A 72 26.81 9.34 14.30
C SER A 72 26.43 9.44 12.81
N GLY A 73 26.81 8.46 11.99
CA GLY A 73 26.34 8.34 10.60
C GLY A 73 24.97 7.66 10.45
N ALA A 74 24.23 7.49 11.54
CA ALA A 74 22.97 6.73 11.56
C ALA A 74 21.86 7.47 10.81
N LEU A 75 20.97 6.69 10.18
CA LEU A 75 19.72 7.17 9.60
C LEU A 75 18.65 7.16 10.69
N VAL A 76 18.03 8.31 10.95
CA VAL A 76 17.02 8.46 12.01
C VAL A 76 15.76 9.13 11.46
N HIS A 77 14.63 8.89 12.09
CA HIS A 77 13.40 9.59 11.75
C HIS A 77 13.56 11.10 12.02
N LYS A 78 13.07 11.94 11.10
CA LYS A 78 13.14 13.39 11.21
C LYS A 78 12.14 13.92 12.24
N ALA A 79 11.01 13.23 12.38
CA ALA A 79 9.84 13.62 13.17
C ALA A 79 9.40 12.45 14.09
N PRO A 80 10.21 11.99 15.06
CA PRO A 80 9.93 10.76 15.82
C PRO A 80 8.86 10.91 16.92
N SER A 81 8.14 12.04 16.95
CA SER A 81 7.13 12.34 17.98
C SER A 81 5.72 12.27 17.41
N LEU A 82 4.71 11.97 18.24
CA LEU A 82 3.29 12.01 17.84
C LEU A 82 2.77 13.43 17.55
N LEU A 83 3.58 14.46 17.85
CA LEU A 83 3.26 15.84 17.46
C LEU A 83 3.62 16.08 15.98
N ASP A 84 4.76 15.55 15.55
CA ASP A 84 5.29 15.76 14.21
C ASP A 84 4.79 14.70 13.21
N TYR A 85 4.64 13.45 13.67
CA TYR A 85 3.95 12.39 12.94
C TYR A 85 2.45 12.54 13.15
N LYS A 86 1.81 13.33 12.29
CA LYS A 86 0.40 13.70 12.44
C LYS A 86 -0.49 12.49 12.18
N LEU A 87 -1.23 12.11 13.21
CA LEU A 87 -2.31 11.14 13.14
C LEU A 87 -3.65 11.87 13.06
N PRO A 88 -4.65 11.36 12.31
CA PRO A 88 -5.99 11.92 12.35
C PRO A 88 -6.54 11.91 13.78
N THR A 89 -7.20 13.00 14.16
CA THR A 89 -7.98 13.10 15.39
C THR A 89 -9.45 12.78 15.13
N SER A 90 -10.28 12.76 16.18
CA SER A 90 -11.74 12.61 16.02
C SER A 90 -12.38 13.73 15.19
N HIS A 91 -11.76 14.91 15.10
CA HIS A 91 -12.25 16.02 14.29
C HIS A 91 -11.86 15.91 12.81
N ASP A 92 -10.84 15.11 12.51
CA ASP A 92 -10.36 14.89 11.14
C ASP A 92 -11.07 13.71 10.46
N MET A 93 -11.86 12.95 11.22
CA MET A 93 -12.58 11.80 10.71
C MET A 93 -13.74 12.21 9.80
N PRO A 94 -13.81 11.67 8.56
CA PRO A 94 -14.99 11.85 7.71
C PRO A 94 -16.22 11.17 8.31
N GLU A 95 -17.39 11.57 7.84
CA GLU A 95 -18.58 10.73 7.96
C GLU A 95 -18.41 9.49 7.07
N VAL A 96 -18.42 8.32 7.69
CA VAL A 96 -18.18 7.04 7.00
C VAL A 96 -19.48 6.25 6.83
N PHE A 97 -19.90 6.08 5.58
CA PHE A 97 -21.00 5.21 5.18
C PHE A 97 -20.44 3.83 4.84
N VAL A 98 -20.82 2.82 5.61
CA VAL A 98 -20.30 1.45 5.49
C VAL A 98 -21.40 0.51 4.99
N ASP A 99 -21.16 -0.09 3.83
CA ASP A 99 -21.97 -1.17 3.28
C ASP A 99 -21.21 -2.49 3.34
N LEU A 100 -21.76 -3.46 4.07
CA LEU A 100 -21.21 -4.80 4.17
C LEU A 100 -21.85 -5.69 3.10
N ILE A 101 -21.05 -6.15 2.14
CA ILE A 101 -21.51 -7.01 1.07
C ILE A 101 -21.31 -8.47 1.50
N GLU A 102 -22.41 -9.22 1.57
CA GLU A 102 -22.38 -10.64 1.92
C GLU A 102 -22.41 -11.51 0.65
N ASN A 103 -21.24 -12.05 0.31
CA ASN A 103 -21.05 -13.01 -0.78
C ASN A 103 -20.24 -14.23 -0.28
N PRO A 104 -20.88 -15.17 0.43
CA PRO A 104 -20.20 -16.24 1.16
C PRO A 104 -19.30 -17.11 0.27
N ASP A 105 -18.04 -17.32 0.68
CA ASP A 105 -17.11 -18.19 -0.05
C ASP A 105 -17.33 -19.66 0.35
N PRO A 106 -17.62 -20.59 -0.58
CA PRO A 106 -17.88 -21.99 -0.26
C PRO A 106 -16.69 -22.72 0.38
N ASN A 107 -15.46 -22.22 0.19
CA ASN A 107 -14.25 -22.81 0.74
C ASN A 107 -13.82 -22.18 2.07
N ALA A 108 -14.48 -21.10 2.50
CA ALA A 108 -14.13 -20.41 3.72
C ALA A 108 -14.99 -20.88 4.92
N PRO A 109 -14.44 -20.88 6.15
CA PRO A 109 -15.20 -21.19 7.35
C PRO A 109 -16.45 -20.30 7.46
N PHE A 110 -17.62 -20.93 7.50
CA PHE A 110 -18.93 -20.25 7.52
C PHE A 110 -19.18 -19.30 6.34
N GLY A 111 -18.35 -19.32 5.30
CA GLY A 111 -18.40 -18.38 4.19
C GLY A 111 -17.76 -17.01 4.45
N ALA A 112 -17.06 -16.83 5.57
CA ALA A 112 -16.46 -15.55 5.95
C ALA A 112 -15.17 -15.25 5.16
N LYS A 113 -14.98 -13.99 4.78
CA LYS A 113 -13.75 -13.47 4.16
C LYS A 113 -13.09 -12.43 5.08
N GLU A 114 -11.97 -11.85 4.64
CA GLU A 114 -11.24 -10.87 5.44
C GLU A 114 -11.94 -9.50 5.44
N VAL A 115 -11.68 -8.70 6.49
CA VAL A 115 -12.05 -7.29 6.63
C VAL A 115 -10.94 -6.44 7.28
N GLY A 116 -9.77 -7.03 7.49
CA GLY A 116 -8.70 -6.39 8.25
C GLY A 116 -7.91 -5.38 7.42
N GLN A 117 -7.65 -5.71 6.14
CA GLN A 117 -6.82 -4.87 5.27
C GLN A 117 -7.61 -4.34 4.07
N GLY A 118 -8.55 -5.12 3.53
CA GLY A 118 -9.30 -4.76 2.34
C GLY A 118 -9.97 -3.38 2.38
N PRO A 119 -10.56 -2.93 3.50
CA PRO A 119 -11.18 -1.61 3.59
C PRO A 119 -10.22 -0.43 3.53
N LEU A 120 -8.96 -0.61 3.94
CA LEU A 120 -7.96 0.47 3.95
C LEU A 120 -7.46 0.80 2.54
N LEU A 121 -7.14 -0.23 1.76
CA LEU A 121 -6.41 -0.12 0.50
C LEU A 121 -7.02 0.87 -0.52
N PRO A 122 -8.34 0.95 -0.74
CA PRO A 122 -8.89 1.83 -1.76
C PRO A 122 -9.03 3.29 -1.30
N VAL A 123 -8.78 3.62 -0.04
CA VAL A 123 -8.99 4.97 0.50
C VAL A 123 -8.00 5.97 -0.10
N MET A 124 -6.70 5.68 -0.07
CA MET A 124 -5.66 6.56 -0.62
C MET A 124 -5.86 6.88 -2.12
N PRO A 125 -6.07 5.89 -3.02
CA PRO A 125 -6.34 6.20 -4.42
C PRO A 125 -7.69 6.91 -4.64
N ALA A 126 -8.72 6.64 -3.82
CA ALA A 126 -9.99 7.37 -3.91
C ALA A 126 -9.82 8.85 -3.55
N VAL A 127 -9.10 9.17 -2.46
CA VAL A 127 -8.75 10.55 -2.09
C VAL A 127 -7.94 11.22 -3.21
N ALA A 128 -6.91 10.56 -3.74
CA ALA A 128 -6.08 11.12 -4.82
C ALA A 128 -6.87 11.41 -6.10
N ASN A 129 -7.84 10.55 -6.44
CA ASN A 129 -8.73 10.77 -7.58
C ASN A 129 -9.71 11.90 -7.33
N ALA A 130 -10.27 12.00 -6.12
CA ALA A 130 -11.18 13.08 -5.74
C ALA A 130 -10.48 14.44 -5.74
N VAL A 131 -9.21 14.52 -5.31
CA VAL A 131 -8.41 15.75 -5.40
C VAL A 131 -8.20 16.14 -6.87
N TYR A 132 -7.89 15.19 -7.74
CA TYR A 132 -7.80 15.47 -9.17
C TYR A 132 -9.12 15.96 -9.77
N ASP A 133 -10.25 15.39 -9.37
CA ASP A 133 -11.58 15.85 -9.81
C ASP A 133 -11.86 17.30 -9.35
N ALA A 134 -11.55 17.63 -8.09
CA ALA A 134 -11.84 18.94 -7.50
C ALA A 134 -11.02 20.11 -8.10
N VAL A 135 -9.73 19.89 -8.39
CA VAL A 135 -8.79 20.96 -8.80
C VAL A 135 -8.05 20.71 -10.11
N GLY A 136 -8.19 19.51 -10.68
CA GLY A 136 -7.60 19.13 -11.96
C GLY A 136 -6.07 19.08 -11.93
N VAL A 137 -5.47 18.81 -10.77
CA VAL A 137 -4.04 18.56 -10.60
C VAL A 137 -3.81 17.18 -10.01
N ARG A 138 -2.71 16.52 -10.38
CA ARG A 138 -2.40 15.16 -9.94
C ARG A 138 -1.22 15.16 -8.98
N ILE A 139 -1.38 14.51 -7.83
CA ILE A 139 -0.32 14.28 -6.85
C ILE A 139 -0.04 12.79 -6.82
N ASP A 140 1.18 12.38 -7.19
CA ASP A 140 1.55 10.96 -7.37
C ASP A 140 2.24 10.35 -6.15
N GLU A 141 2.29 11.10 -5.04
CA GLU A 141 2.88 10.65 -3.79
C GLU A 141 1.97 11.04 -2.62
N VAL A 142 1.82 10.12 -1.67
CA VAL A 142 1.17 10.38 -0.39
C VAL A 142 2.21 10.74 0.67
N PRO A 143 1.87 11.56 1.68
CA PRO A 143 0.59 12.25 1.83
C PRO A 143 0.45 13.41 0.83
N ILE A 144 -0.81 13.70 0.47
CA ILE A 144 -1.22 14.82 -0.39
C ILE A 144 -1.22 16.09 0.45
N THR A 145 -0.04 16.64 0.69
CA THR A 145 0.14 17.82 1.54
C THR A 145 -0.19 19.13 0.80
N PRO A 146 -0.56 20.20 1.54
CA PRO A 146 -0.94 21.47 0.92
C PRO A 146 0.13 22.07 0.01
N ASP A 147 1.41 21.94 0.37
CA ASP A 147 2.51 22.45 -0.44
C ASP A 147 2.64 21.73 -1.79
N LYS A 148 2.36 20.41 -1.84
CA LYS A 148 2.37 19.64 -3.09
C LYS A 148 1.22 20.07 -4.00
N VAL A 149 0.04 20.27 -3.44
CA VAL A 149 -1.15 20.77 -4.16
C VAL A 149 -0.88 22.16 -4.74
N LEU A 150 -0.37 23.10 -3.94
CA LEU A 150 -0.04 24.45 -4.39
C LEU A 150 1.01 24.46 -5.51
N ARG A 151 2.07 23.65 -5.39
CA ARG A 151 3.08 23.52 -6.44
C ARG A 151 2.50 22.98 -7.74
N ALA A 152 1.61 21.99 -7.67
CA ALA A 152 0.95 21.45 -8.85
C ALA A 152 0.02 22.50 -9.50
N LEU A 153 -0.72 23.26 -8.70
CA LEU A 153 -1.58 24.36 -9.16
C LEU A 153 -0.78 25.47 -9.84
N ASP A 154 0.33 25.92 -9.24
CA ASP A 154 1.22 26.93 -9.82
C ASP A 154 1.85 26.44 -11.14
N LYS A 155 2.30 25.18 -11.20
CA LYS A 155 2.81 24.56 -12.43
C LYS A 155 1.74 24.55 -13.54
N LYS A 156 0.50 24.23 -13.19
CA LYS A 156 -0.64 24.27 -14.13
C LYS A 156 -0.94 25.70 -14.61
N ALA A 157 -0.95 26.67 -13.71
CA ALA A 157 -1.20 28.08 -14.04
C ALA A 157 -0.15 28.66 -15.00
N ARG A 158 1.09 28.14 -14.96
CA ARG A 158 2.18 28.50 -15.89
C ARG A 158 2.17 27.70 -17.20
N GLY A 159 1.15 26.88 -17.44
CA GLY A 159 1.00 26.09 -18.67
C GLY A 159 1.68 24.71 -18.67
N GLY A 160 2.15 24.23 -17.51
CA GLY A 160 2.67 22.87 -17.36
C GLY A 160 1.58 21.83 -17.07
N GLU A 161 1.98 20.55 -16.93
CA GLU A 161 1.07 19.39 -16.78
C GLU A 161 0.21 19.35 -15.50
N GLY A 162 0.37 20.29 -14.57
CA GLY A 162 -0.41 20.32 -13.32
C GLY A 162 -0.24 19.07 -12.45
N ARG A 163 1.00 18.58 -12.36
CA ARG A 163 1.35 17.31 -11.70
C ARG A 163 2.54 17.49 -10.76
N PHE A 164 2.45 16.87 -9.59
CA PHE A 164 3.52 16.82 -8.58
C PHE A 164 3.79 15.37 -8.17
N GLY A 165 5.06 14.99 -8.14
CA GLY A 165 5.51 13.65 -7.81
C GLY A 165 6.98 13.46 -8.19
N PRO A 166 7.53 12.26 -8.01
CA PRO A 166 8.91 11.96 -8.40
C PRO A 166 9.11 12.14 -9.91
N ASP A 167 10.10 12.94 -10.29
CA ASP A 167 10.47 13.15 -11.70
C ASP A 167 11.11 11.90 -12.33
N THR A 168 11.73 11.06 -11.50
CA THR A 168 12.37 9.81 -11.92
C THR A 168 12.13 8.72 -10.88
N PHE A 169 12.02 7.48 -11.35
CA PHE A 169 12.05 6.30 -10.50
C PHE A 169 13.46 5.73 -10.47
N PRO A 170 13.96 5.27 -9.31
CA PRO A 170 15.26 4.63 -9.23
C PRO A 170 15.26 3.36 -10.09
N ALA A 171 16.29 3.18 -10.91
CA ALA A 171 16.54 1.90 -11.56
C ALA A 171 16.96 0.91 -10.47
N VAL A 172 16.07 -0.02 -10.13
CA VAL A 172 16.37 -1.12 -9.23
C VAL A 172 16.85 -2.29 -10.08
N ASP A 173 18.09 -2.72 -9.84
CA ASP A 173 18.61 -3.97 -10.40
C ASP A 173 17.97 -5.13 -9.64
N TRP A 174 16.82 -5.59 -10.14
CA TRP A 174 16.10 -6.70 -9.53
C TRP A 174 16.90 -7.99 -9.76
N PRO A 175 17.17 -8.77 -8.69
CA PRO A 175 17.76 -10.08 -8.87
C PRO A 175 16.83 -10.96 -9.71
N GLU A 176 17.41 -11.98 -10.36
CA GLU A 176 16.61 -12.98 -11.08
C GLU A 176 15.52 -13.54 -10.14
N PRO A 177 14.23 -13.53 -10.55
CA PRO A 177 13.16 -14.03 -9.71
C PRO A 177 13.39 -15.47 -9.30
N MET A 178 13.15 -15.81 -8.04
CA MET A 178 13.18 -17.21 -7.60
C MET A 178 12.01 -17.96 -8.24
N ASP A 179 12.32 -19.03 -8.98
CA ASP A 179 11.34 -19.91 -9.59
C ASP A 179 11.01 -21.04 -8.63
N ILE A 180 9.83 -21.00 -8.01
CA ILE A 180 9.36 -22.03 -7.08
C ILE A 180 8.23 -22.80 -7.77
N PRO A 181 8.52 -23.98 -8.36
CA PRO A 181 7.49 -24.76 -9.02
C PRO A 181 6.41 -25.16 -8.00
N PRO A 182 5.12 -25.15 -8.40
CA PRO A 182 4.05 -25.60 -7.55
C PRO A 182 4.04 -27.12 -7.37
N PRO A 183 3.35 -27.66 -6.35
CA PRO A 183 3.32 -29.10 -6.09
C PRO A 183 2.81 -29.96 -7.25
N TRP A 184 1.88 -29.45 -8.07
CA TRP A 184 1.36 -30.17 -9.25
C TRP A 184 2.33 -30.19 -10.44
N GLU A 185 3.39 -29.39 -10.40
CA GLU A 185 4.54 -29.44 -11.33
C GLU A 185 5.73 -30.19 -10.71
N GLY A 186 5.52 -30.88 -9.59
CA GLY A 186 6.56 -31.64 -8.88
C GLY A 186 7.44 -30.79 -7.98
N GLY A 187 7.04 -29.55 -7.68
CA GLY A 187 7.78 -28.67 -6.80
C GLY A 187 7.75 -29.10 -5.34
N ASP A 188 8.90 -28.95 -4.66
CA ASP A 188 9.11 -29.32 -3.26
C ASP A 188 9.06 -28.10 -2.31
N GLY A 189 8.52 -26.97 -2.80
CA GLY A 189 8.45 -25.70 -2.07
C GLY A 189 9.80 -24.97 -1.98
N ARG A 190 10.81 -25.37 -2.76
CA ARG A 190 12.11 -24.71 -2.86
C ARG A 190 12.32 -24.15 -4.26
N ALA A 191 13.14 -23.11 -4.35
CA ALA A 191 13.48 -22.49 -5.64
C ALA A 191 14.30 -23.45 -6.52
N ALA A 192 13.86 -23.65 -7.75
CA ALA A 192 14.52 -24.46 -8.77
C ALA A 192 15.82 -23.81 -9.27
N ASN A 193 15.86 -22.47 -9.30
CA ASN A 193 17.01 -21.68 -9.70
C ASN A 193 17.87 -21.19 -8.51
N ASP A 194 17.80 -21.85 -7.35
CA ASP A 194 18.68 -21.53 -6.22
C ASP A 194 20.16 -21.84 -6.58
N PRO A 195 21.06 -20.84 -6.60
CA PRO A 195 22.48 -21.03 -6.93
C PRO A 195 23.18 -22.09 -6.04
N LYS A 196 22.74 -22.25 -4.79
CA LYS A 196 23.29 -23.25 -3.87
C LYS A 196 22.92 -24.68 -4.27
N ARG A 197 21.75 -24.86 -4.91
CA ARG A 197 21.26 -26.17 -5.37
C ARG A 197 21.88 -26.55 -6.71
N LEU A 198 22.04 -25.59 -7.61
CA LEU A 198 22.74 -25.79 -8.89
C LEU A 198 24.21 -26.18 -8.68
N SER A 199 24.89 -25.57 -7.69
CA SER A 199 26.26 -25.94 -7.34
C SER A 199 26.35 -27.34 -6.70
N ALA A 200 25.42 -27.71 -5.82
CA ALA A 200 25.34 -29.06 -5.25
C ALA A 200 25.06 -30.14 -6.32
N ALA A 201 24.12 -29.90 -7.23
CA ALA A 201 23.81 -30.81 -8.32
C ALA A 201 25.00 -30.99 -9.28
N ARG A 202 25.77 -29.92 -9.54
CA ARG A 202 27.00 -29.97 -10.34
C ARG A 202 28.10 -30.78 -9.64
N LEU A 203 28.28 -30.63 -8.33
CA LEU A 203 29.22 -31.41 -7.53
C LEU A 203 28.84 -32.90 -7.49
N GLU A 204 27.55 -33.23 -7.39
CA GLU A 204 27.07 -34.61 -7.46
C GLU A 204 27.29 -35.22 -8.85
N ALA A 205 27.01 -34.48 -9.92
CA ALA A 205 27.26 -34.93 -11.29
C ALA A 205 28.76 -35.18 -11.57
N GLU A 206 29.65 -34.32 -11.05
CA GLU A 206 31.10 -34.51 -11.12
C GLU A 206 31.58 -35.71 -10.29
N ALA A 207 30.98 -35.95 -9.12
CA ALA A 207 31.28 -37.12 -8.29
C ALA A 207 30.83 -38.44 -8.95
N VAL A 208 29.69 -38.45 -9.63
CA VAL A 208 29.21 -39.61 -10.41
C VAL A 208 30.10 -39.85 -11.63
N ARG A 209 30.51 -38.79 -12.33
CA ARG A 209 31.44 -38.88 -13.47
C ARG A 209 32.81 -39.44 -13.05
N ASN A 210 33.35 -39.03 -11.90
CA ASN A 210 34.62 -39.53 -11.38
C ASN A 210 34.54 -40.99 -10.89
N LYS A 211 33.38 -41.47 -10.45
CA LYS A 211 33.16 -42.90 -10.10
C LYS A 211 33.05 -43.81 -11.33
N GLY A 212 32.74 -43.27 -12.51
CA GLY A 212 32.67 -44.04 -13.76
C GLY A 212 34.02 -44.29 -14.45
N VAL A 213 35.11 -43.63 -14.01
CA VAL A 213 36.45 -43.74 -14.61
C VAL A 213 37.32 -44.82 -13.92
N ASN A 214 36.89 -45.37 -12.78
CA ASN A 214 37.58 -46.43 -12.04
C ASN A 214 36.89 -47.80 -12.16
N ARG A 215 36.51 -48.21 -13.37
CA ARG A 215 36.18 -49.60 -13.71
C ARG A 215 36.92 -50.03 -14.96
#